data_AF-A0A1Z4I6J3-F1
#
_entry.id   AF-A0A1Z4I6J3-F1
#
_cell.length_a   1.000
_cell.length_b   1.000
_cell.length_c   1.000
_cell.angle_alpha   90.00
_cell.angle_beta   90.00
_cell.angle_gamma   90.00
#
_symmetry.space_group_name_H-M   'P 1'
#
loop_
_entity.id
_entity.type
_entity.pdbx_description
1 polymer ?
#
loop_
_entity_poly.entity_id
_entity_poly.type
_entity_poly.pdbx_seq_one_letter_code
_entity_poly.pdbx_strand_id
1 'polypeptide(L)'
;MVANPEICRANGKKSRGPVTQKGKSIASGNSTRHGLLSVNPPLVLGEDLEVFQSFVQSLIDEYQPTTATEKLLVQQVAMGWLKLNRLWQAEAAIANLAMLRAEMNFKFPDALQSLIDLGTDRSGGAELKSLEAQIREEEKKSLALPHDTDKLARYERHILRGLNQALEHLATIRQQRQNQDSMGSYGYKTVQLVK
;
A
#
# COMPACT_ATOMS: atom_id res chain seq x y z
N MET A 1 -10.04 12.12 19.36
CA MET A 1 -10.59 13.49 19.21
C MET A 1 -11.38 13.57 17.91
N VAL A 2 -12.70 13.79 17.98
CA VAL A 2 -13.56 13.92 16.79
C VAL A 2 -13.45 15.35 16.27
N ALA A 3 -13.10 15.53 15.00
CA ALA A 3 -12.96 16.86 14.40
C ALA A 3 -14.30 17.61 14.43
N ASN A 4 -14.32 18.84 14.96
CA ASN A 4 -15.52 19.68 15.04
C ASN A 4 -16.11 19.91 13.62
N PRO A 5 -17.39 19.58 13.37
CA PRO A 5 -18.04 19.74 12.06
C PRO A 5 -17.98 21.15 11.49
N GLU A 6 -17.96 22.17 12.35
CA GLU A 6 -17.84 23.56 11.95
C GLU A 6 -16.44 23.88 11.42
N ILE A 7 -15.40 23.33 12.06
CA ILE A 7 -14.01 23.45 11.60
C ILE A 7 -13.83 22.74 10.25
N CYS A 8 -14.43 21.57 10.07
CA CYS A 8 -14.38 20.84 8.79
C CYS A 8 -15.04 21.64 7.65
N ARG A 9 -16.21 22.26 7.91
CA ARG A 9 -16.91 23.12 6.93
C ARG A 9 -16.13 24.41 6.63
N ALA A 10 -15.53 25.03 7.63
CA ALA A 10 -14.69 26.21 7.44
C ALA A 10 -13.43 25.90 6.62
N ASN A 11 -12.78 24.76 6.89
CA ASN A 11 -11.62 24.29 6.12
C ASN A 11 -12.00 23.94 4.67
N GLY A 12 -13.17 23.33 4.46
CA GLY A 12 -13.72 23.07 3.11
C GLY A 12 -13.96 24.34 2.30
N LYS A 13 -14.40 25.44 2.93
CA LYS A 13 -14.55 26.75 2.25
C LYS A 13 -13.21 27.40 1.87
N LYS A 14 -12.12 27.07 2.57
CA LYS A 14 -10.76 27.59 2.30
C LYS A 14 -10.01 26.75 1.27
N SER A 15 -10.29 25.45 1.16
CA SER A 15 -9.64 24.55 0.20
C SER A 15 -10.48 24.40 -1.06
N ARG A 16 -10.10 25.09 -2.15
CA ARG A 16 -10.74 24.92 -3.48
C ARG A 16 -10.10 23.82 -4.33
N GLY A 17 -9.24 22.99 -3.72
CA GLY A 17 -8.38 22.06 -4.46
C GLY A 17 -7.45 22.79 -5.45
N PRO A 18 -6.61 22.04 -6.19
CA PRO A 18 -5.72 22.63 -7.19
C PRO A 18 -6.52 23.08 -8.42
N VAL A 19 -6.65 24.39 -8.61
CA VAL A 19 -7.34 24.99 -9.78
C VAL A 19 -6.41 25.21 -10.98
N THR A 20 -5.11 25.30 -10.76
CA THR A 20 -4.12 25.52 -11.82
C THR A 20 -3.59 24.20 -12.39
N GLN A 21 -3.18 24.20 -13.67
CA GLN A 21 -2.58 23.02 -14.30
C GLN A 21 -1.32 22.53 -13.55
N LYS A 22 -0.49 23.47 -13.07
CA LYS A 22 0.66 23.19 -12.21
C LYS A 22 0.24 22.53 -10.89
N GLY A 23 -0.79 23.06 -10.23
CA GLY A 23 -1.31 22.48 -8.99
C GLY A 23 -1.90 21.07 -9.18
N LYS A 24 -2.61 20.85 -10.30
CA LYS A 24 -3.13 19.52 -10.66
C LYS A 24 -2.01 18.53 -10.94
N SER A 25 -0.95 18.94 -11.63
CA SER A 25 0.24 18.12 -11.88
C SER A 25 1.00 17.76 -10.60
N ILE A 26 1.07 18.68 -9.63
CA ILE A 26 1.67 18.39 -8.32
C ILE A 26 0.80 17.40 -7.55
N ALA A 27 -0.52 17.62 -7.54
CA ALA A 27 -1.45 16.73 -6.86
C ALA A 27 -1.48 15.31 -7.47
N SER A 28 -1.36 15.17 -8.80
CA SER A 28 -1.28 13.85 -9.46
C SER A 28 0.03 13.13 -9.17
N GLY A 29 1.15 13.86 -9.04
CA GLY A 29 2.45 13.29 -8.69
C GLY A 29 2.49 12.61 -7.31
N ASN A 30 1.60 12.97 -6.39
CA ASN A 30 1.52 12.31 -5.08
C ASN A 30 1.08 10.83 -5.18
N SER A 31 0.24 10.51 -6.16
CA SER A 31 -0.23 9.14 -6.40
C SER A 31 0.89 8.24 -6.93
N THR A 32 1.74 8.79 -7.80
CA THR A 32 2.86 8.06 -8.42
C THR A 32 4.12 8.03 -7.55
N ARG A 33 4.37 9.08 -6.74
CA ARG A 33 5.50 9.12 -5.79
C ARG A 33 5.42 8.00 -4.76
N HIS A 34 4.22 7.77 -4.22
CA HIS A 34 4.01 6.81 -3.13
C HIS A 34 3.41 5.48 -3.59
N GLY A 35 2.88 5.41 -4.81
CA GLY A 35 2.29 4.21 -5.39
C GLY A 35 1.00 3.70 -4.72
N LEU A 36 0.66 4.17 -3.52
CA LEU A 36 -0.53 3.77 -2.75
C LEU A 36 -1.84 4.05 -3.48
N LEU A 37 -1.91 5.19 -4.17
CA LEU A 37 -3.10 5.62 -4.91
C LEU A 37 -2.97 5.41 -6.42
N SER A 38 -1.90 4.75 -6.87
CA SER A 38 -1.69 4.52 -8.30
C SER A 38 -2.75 3.55 -8.85
N VAL A 39 -3.21 3.86 -10.06
CA VAL A 39 -4.24 3.09 -10.80
C VAL A 39 -3.64 1.87 -11.49
N ASN A 40 -2.41 2.01 -12.00
CA ASN A 40 -1.62 0.88 -12.49
C ASN A 40 -0.61 0.47 -11.42
N PRO A 41 0.01 -0.71 -11.51
CA PRO A 41 1.15 -1.04 -10.66
C PRO A 41 2.44 -0.42 -11.25
N PRO A 42 2.89 0.78 -10.84
CA PRO A 42 4.29 1.08 -10.94
C PRO A 42 4.94 0.21 -9.88
N LEU A 43 5.79 -0.73 -10.30
CA LEU A 43 6.79 -1.27 -9.40
C LEU A 43 7.55 -0.07 -8.83
N VAL A 44 7.60 0.03 -7.50
CA VAL A 44 8.44 1.02 -6.85
C VAL A 44 9.88 0.52 -6.93
N LEU A 45 10.85 1.43 -6.95
CA LEU A 45 12.27 1.10 -6.98
C LEU A 45 12.62 0.11 -5.84
N GLY A 46 13.12 -1.07 -6.20
CA GLY A 46 13.47 -2.13 -5.26
C GLY A 46 12.44 -3.26 -5.13
N GLU A 47 11.31 -3.19 -5.82
CA GLU A 47 10.34 -4.29 -5.87
C GLU A 47 10.67 -5.31 -6.95
N ASP A 48 10.52 -6.58 -6.59
CA ASP A 48 10.72 -7.70 -7.50
C ASP A 48 9.45 -7.99 -8.30
N LEU A 49 9.52 -7.77 -9.61
CA LEU A 49 8.44 -8.07 -10.54
C LEU A 49 8.09 -9.56 -10.54
N GLU A 50 9.07 -10.44 -10.39
CA GLU A 50 8.87 -11.89 -10.43
C GLU A 50 8.12 -12.38 -9.20
N VAL A 51 8.41 -11.81 -8.03
CA VAL A 51 7.65 -12.08 -6.79
C VAL A 51 6.20 -11.61 -6.95
N PHE A 52 5.98 -10.42 -7.53
CA PHE A 52 4.62 -9.95 -7.74
C PHE A 52 3.87 -10.78 -8.78
N GLN A 53 4.52 -11.16 -9.89
CA GLN A 53 3.92 -12.00 -10.93
C GLN A 53 3.59 -13.40 -10.42
N SER A 54 4.48 -14.02 -9.63
CA SER A 54 4.23 -15.32 -9.02
C SER A 54 3.07 -15.27 -8.03
N PHE A 55 2.94 -14.19 -7.26
CA PHE A 55 1.79 -13.97 -6.40
C PHE A 55 0.48 -13.81 -7.19
N VAL A 56 0.49 -13.00 -8.25
CA VAL A 56 -0.67 -12.86 -9.16
C VAL A 56 -1.04 -14.23 -9.76
N GLN A 57 -0.05 -15.01 -10.19
CA GLN A 57 -0.29 -16.34 -10.75
C GLN A 57 -0.92 -17.28 -9.71
N SER A 58 -0.43 -17.25 -8.47
CA SER A 58 -1.00 -18.03 -7.37
C SER A 58 -2.48 -17.70 -7.14
N LEU A 59 -2.86 -16.42 -7.22
CA LEU A 59 -4.25 -15.99 -7.12
C LEU A 59 -5.09 -16.43 -8.32
N ILE A 60 -4.52 -16.42 -9.53
CA ILE A 60 -5.19 -16.95 -10.73
C ILE A 60 -5.46 -18.44 -10.59
N ASP A 61 -4.49 -19.20 -10.08
CA ASP A 61 -4.58 -20.65 -9.90
C ASP A 61 -5.60 -21.01 -8.81
N GLU A 62 -5.68 -20.22 -7.74
CA GLU A 62 -6.67 -20.37 -6.65
C GLU A 62 -8.09 -20.03 -7.09
N TYR A 63 -8.29 -18.84 -7.69
CA TYR A 63 -9.63 -18.35 -8.00
C TYR A 63 -10.18 -18.85 -9.33
N GLN A 64 -9.32 -19.30 -10.24
CA GLN A 64 -9.67 -19.78 -11.59
C GLN A 64 -10.67 -18.86 -12.29
N PRO A 65 -10.33 -17.57 -12.48
CA PRO A 65 -11.25 -16.59 -13.05
C PRO A 65 -11.55 -16.93 -14.52
N THR A 66 -12.83 -17.08 -14.83
CA THR A 66 -13.33 -17.44 -16.16
C THR A 66 -13.73 -16.22 -16.98
N THR A 67 -14.33 -15.23 -16.32
CA THR A 67 -14.83 -14.01 -16.98
C THR A 67 -13.81 -12.88 -16.90
N ALA A 68 -13.92 -11.90 -17.80
CA ALA A 68 -13.07 -10.71 -17.78
C ALA A 68 -13.20 -9.93 -16.45
N THR A 69 -14.42 -9.88 -15.88
CA THR A 69 -14.69 -9.22 -14.60
C THR A 69 -14.00 -9.93 -13.43
N GLU A 70 -14.04 -11.26 -13.38
CA GLU A 70 -13.32 -12.02 -12.35
C GLU A 70 -11.81 -11.81 -12.45
N LYS A 71 -11.25 -11.80 -13.68
CA LYS A 71 -9.82 -11.53 -13.90
C LYS A 71 -9.43 -10.14 -13.38
N LEU A 72 -10.26 -9.13 -13.65
CA LEU A 72 -10.05 -7.78 -13.14
C LEU A 72 -10.09 -7.73 -11.61
N LEU A 73 -11.05 -8.42 -10.98
CA LEU A 73 -11.16 -8.48 -9.52
C LEU A 73 -9.96 -9.17 -8.87
N VAL A 74 -9.50 -10.29 -9.44
CA VAL A 74 -8.28 -10.99 -8.98
C VAL A 74 -7.06 -10.06 -9.08
N GLN A 75 -6.93 -9.31 -10.17
CA GLN A 75 -5.87 -8.32 -10.32
C GLN A 75 -5.98 -7.19 -9.29
N GLN A 76 -7.20 -6.72 -8.98
CA GLN A 76 -7.43 -5.73 -7.93
C GLN A 76 -7.04 -6.24 -6.54
N VAL A 77 -7.33 -7.50 -6.22
CA VAL A 77 -6.89 -8.14 -4.98
C VAL A 77 -5.36 -8.17 -4.91
N ALA A 78 -4.69 -8.58 -5.99
CA ALA A 78 -3.23 -8.61 -6.04
C ALA A 78 -2.62 -7.22 -5.81
N MET A 79 -3.16 -6.19 -6.48
CA MET A 79 -2.71 -4.81 -6.29
C MET A 79 -2.99 -4.28 -4.88
N GLY A 80 -4.13 -4.63 -4.29
CA GLY A 80 -4.46 -4.26 -2.91
C GLY A 80 -3.46 -4.84 -1.92
N TRP A 81 -3.09 -6.11 -2.09
CA TRP A 81 -2.09 -6.77 -1.27
C TRP A 81 -0.71 -6.13 -1.42
N LEU A 82 -0.27 -5.83 -2.65
CA LEU A 82 1.02 -5.14 -2.88
C LEU A 82 1.06 -3.78 -2.17
N LYS A 83 -0.02 -3.00 -2.26
CA LYS A 83 -0.13 -1.71 -1.57
C LYS A 83 -0.11 -1.85 -0.05
N LEU A 84 -0.73 -2.89 0.49
CA LEU A 84 -0.72 -3.18 1.92
C LEU A 84 0.67 -3.59 2.40
N ASN A 85 1.37 -4.44 1.65
CA ASN A 85 2.74 -4.82 1.96
C ASN A 85 3.69 -3.61 1.97
N ARG A 86 3.57 -2.70 0.99
CA ARG A 86 4.31 -1.42 1.00
C ARG A 86 4.03 -0.64 2.27
N LEU A 87 2.76 -0.54 2.68
CA LEU A 87 2.37 0.18 3.88
C LEU A 87 3.08 -0.37 5.12
N TRP A 88 3.01 -1.68 5.32
CA TRP A 88 3.68 -2.36 6.44
C TRP A 88 5.19 -2.17 6.42
N GLN A 89 5.82 -2.21 5.24
CA GLN A 89 7.26 -1.96 5.12
C GLN A 89 7.64 -0.54 5.56
N ALA A 90 6.86 0.48 5.22
CA ALA A 90 7.16 1.82 5.73
C ALA A 90 6.82 2.00 7.19
N GLU A 91 5.77 1.36 7.71
CA GLU A 91 5.49 1.38 9.15
C GLU A 91 6.67 0.82 9.94
N ALA A 92 7.20 -0.32 9.50
CA ALA A 92 8.41 -0.91 10.07
C ALA A 92 9.62 0.02 9.92
N ALA A 93 9.85 0.60 8.74
CA ALA A 93 10.97 1.52 8.52
C ALA A 93 10.89 2.77 9.39
N ILE A 94 9.69 3.35 9.58
CA ILE A 94 9.47 4.50 10.46
C ILE A 94 9.77 4.14 11.92
N ALA A 95 9.33 2.96 12.38
CA ALA A 95 9.63 2.48 13.72
C ALA A 95 11.14 2.24 13.90
N ASN A 96 11.81 1.60 12.94
CA ASN A 96 13.25 1.37 12.95
C ASN A 96 14.02 2.70 12.96
N LEU A 97 13.61 3.69 12.17
CA LEU A 97 14.22 5.02 12.17
C LEU A 97 14.12 5.71 13.52
N ALA A 98 12.97 5.60 14.19
CA ALA A 98 12.81 6.15 15.53
C ALA A 98 13.76 5.48 16.53
N MET A 99 13.90 4.15 16.45
CA MET A 99 14.84 3.39 17.30
C MET A 99 16.30 3.76 17.01
N LEU A 100 16.71 3.77 15.74
CA LEU A 100 18.09 4.10 15.34
C LEU A 100 18.47 5.53 15.70
N ARG A 101 17.55 6.49 15.54
CA ARG A 101 17.78 7.88 15.96
C ARG A 101 17.86 8.01 17.48
N ALA A 102 17.05 7.27 18.23
CA ALA A 102 17.14 7.23 19.69
C ALA A 102 18.48 6.60 20.15
N GLU A 103 18.92 5.53 19.49
CA GLU A 103 20.20 4.88 19.75
C GLU A 103 21.38 5.83 19.42
N MET A 104 21.31 6.55 18.30
CA MET A 104 22.29 7.57 17.93
C MET A 104 22.37 8.66 19.00
N ASN A 105 21.23 9.22 19.43
CA ASN A 105 21.20 10.25 20.47
C ASN A 105 21.68 9.73 21.84
N PHE A 106 21.43 8.45 22.16
CA PHE A 106 21.89 7.84 23.40
C PHE A 106 23.41 7.62 23.40
N LYS A 107 23.95 7.09 22.31
CA LYS A 107 25.39 6.79 22.17
C LYS A 107 26.23 8.04 21.87
N PHE A 108 25.65 9.03 21.19
CA PHE A 108 26.31 10.24 20.73
C PHE A 108 25.42 11.48 21.00
N PRO A 109 25.24 11.88 22.28
CA PRO A 109 24.31 12.94 22.68
C PRO A 109 24.63 14.32 22.10
N ASP A 110 25.90 14.58 21.77
CA ASP A 110 26.33 15.72 20.96
C ASP A 110 27.21 15.20 19.81
N ALA A 111 26.63 14.92 18.65
CA ALA A 111 27.38 14.45 17.48
C ALA A 111 28.51 15.41 17.04
N LEU A 112 28.39 16.72 17.35
CA LEU A 112 29.42 17.72 17.11
C LEU A 112 30.50 17.75 18.20
N GLN A 113 30.14 17.55 19.48
CA GLN A 113 31.10 17.54 20.59
C GLN A 113 31.86 16.21 20.65
N SER A 114 31.20 15.10 20.33
CA SER A 114 31.81 13.77 20.24
C SER A 114 32.83 13.69 19.11
N LEU A 115 32.64 14.37 17.98
CA LEU A 115 33.65 14.47 16.92
C LEU A 115 34.93 15.21 17.37
N ILE A 116 34.81 16.13 18.33
CA ILE A 116 35.91 16.90 18.91
C ILE A 116 36.61 16.08 20.01
N ASP A 117 35.85 15.33 20.81
CA ASP A 117 36.38 14.43 21.86
C ASP A 117 36.94 13.09 21.29
N LEU A 118 36.47 12.63 20.13
CA LEU A 118 36.93 11.42 19.40
C LEU A 118 38.25 11.67 18.64
N GLY A 119 39.15 12.46 19.20
CA GLY A 119 40.48 12.71 18.64
C GLY A 119 41.33 11.44 18.44
N THR A 120 40.94 10.25 18.92
CA THR A 120 41.80 9.06 18.85
C THR A 120 41.14 7.69 18.68
N ASP A 121 39.81 7.54 18.76
CA ASP A 121 39.18 6.20 18.77
C ASP A 121 38.56 5.83 17.42
N ARG A 122 39.30 5.05 16.61
CA ARG A 122 38.83 4.54 15.30
C ARG A 122 37.54 3.70 15.39
N SER A 123 37.26 3.11 16.55
CA SER A 123 36.08 2.29 16.81
C SER A 123 34.78 3.11 16.85
N GLY A 124 34.75 4.21 17.61
CA GLY A 124 33.58 5.08 17.71
C GLY A 124 33.18 5.72 16.38
N GLY A 125 34.17 6.10 15.56
CA GLY A 125 33.92 6.64 14.22
C GLY A 125 33.41 5.60 13.21
N ALA A 126 33.76 4.31 13.37
CA ALA A 126 33.23 3.24 12.54
C ALA A 126 31.78 2.90 12.90
N GLU A 127 31.46 2.90 14.21
CA GLU A 127 30.11 2.69 14.71
C GLU A 127 29.15 3.83 14.34
N LEU A 128 29.60 5.09 14.41
CA LEU A 128 28.80 6.23 13.95
C LEU A 128 28.44 6.10 12.46
N LYS A 129 29.43 5.77 11.62
CA LYS A 129 29.22 5.59 10.17
C LYS A 129 28.30 4.42 9.83
N SER A 130 28.33 3.34 10.61
CA SER A 130 27.43 2.21 10.39
C SER A 130 26.00 2.55 10.78
N LEU A 131 25.79 3.29 11.89
CA LEU A 131 24.48 3.79 12.30
C LEU A 131 23.90 4.78 11.28
N GLU A 132 24.72 5.72 10.78
CA GLU A 132 24.34 6.66 9.73
C GLU A 132 23.96 5.93 8.42
N ALA A 133 24.69 4.88 8.07
CA ALA A 133 24.37 4.06 6.90
C ALA A 133 23.03 3.32 7.06
N GLN A 134 22.78 2.75 8.24
CA GLN A 134 21.51 2.09 8.56
C GLN A 134 20.34 3.07 8.53
N ILE A 135 20.48 4.26 9.12
CA ILE A 135 19.45 5.30 9.06
C ILE A 135 19.17 5.70 7.61
N ARG A 136 20.22 5.89 6.80
CA ARG A 136 20.05 6.25 5.39
C ARG A 136 19.36 5.15 4.58
N GLU A 137 19.59 3.89 4.93
CA GLU A 137 18.91 2.76 4.30
C GLU A 137 17.42 2.73 4.68
N GLU A 138 17.10 2.84 5.96
CA GLU A 138 15.72 2.86 6.44
C GLU A 138 14.96 4.12 5.96
N GLU A 139 15.64 5.26 5.81
CA GLU A 139 15.08 6.47 5.17
C GLU A 139 14.74 6.25 3.70
N LYS A 140 15.50 5.44 2.96
CA LYS A 140 15.14 5.08 1.58
C LYS A 140 13.92 4.18 1.55
N LYS A 141 13.79 3.23 2.49
CA LYS A 141 12.62 2.35 2.61
C LYS A 141 11.36 3.15 3.00
N SER A 142 11.50 4.15 3.87
CA SER A 142 10.38 5.03 4.26
C SER A 142 10.07 6.12 3.22
N LEU A 143 10.99 6.46 2.31
CA LEU A 143 10.81 7.53 1.30
C LEU A 143 9.59 7.31 0.41
N ALA A 144 9.23 6.05 0.18
CA ALA A 144 8.08 5.65 -0.60
C ALA A 144 6.74 6.02 0.07
N LEU A 145 6.70 6.40 1.35
CA LEU A 145 5.45 6.61 2.08
C LEU A 145 5.41 7.89 2.94
N PRO A 146 4.23 8.53 3.09
CA PRO A 146 4.08 9.67 3.98
C PRO A 146 4.47 9.29 5.40
N HIS A 147 5.39 10.04 6.02
CA HIS A 147 5.89 9.80 7.39
C HIS A 147 4.85 10.09 8.49
N ASP A 148 3.61 10.39 8.11
CA ASP A 148 2.54 10.78 9.00
C ASP A 148 1.71 9.56 9.33
N THR A 149 1.83 9.06 10.56
CA THR A 149 1.20 7.80 11.03
C THR A 149 -0.31 7.82 10.85
N ASP A 150 -0.95 8.97 11.05
CA ASP A 150 -2.39 9.16 10.83
C ASP A 150 -2.77 9.03 9.35
N LYS A 151 -1.86 9.38 8.43
CA LYS A 151 -2.09 9.18 6.99
C LYS A 151 -1.94 7.71 6.64
N LEU A 152 -0.95 7.01 7.20
CA LEU A 152 -0.75 5.58 6.97
C LEU A 152 -1.97 4.76 7.38
N ALA A 153 -2.51 4.98 8.59
CA ALA A 153 -3.72 4.29 9.06
C ALA A 153 -4.96 4.57 8.17
N ARG A 154 -5.08 5.78 7.61
CA ARG A 154 -6.15 6.10 6.65
C ARG A 154 -5.97 5.36 5.32
N TYR A 155 -4.73 5.24 4.85
CA TYR A 155 -4.41 4.46 3.66
C TYR A 155 -4.66 2.97 3.88
N GLU A 156 -4.25 2.43 5.02
CA GLU A 156 -4.53 1.05 5.42
C GLU A 156 -6.02 0.75 5.31
N ARG A 157 -6.84 1.56 5.99
CA ARG A 157 -8.30 1.39 5.99
C ARG A 157 -8.89 1.51 4.59
N HIS A 158 -8.35 2.39 3.75
CA HIS A 158 -8.80 2.54 2.37
C HIS A 158 -8.45 1.31 1.51
N ILE A 159 -7.21 0.81 1.62
CA ILE A 159 -6.72 -0.36 0.89
C ILE A 159 -7.49 -1.61 1.32
N LEU A 160 -7.61 -1.86 2.64
CA LEU A 160 -8.36 -2.99 3.20
C LEU A 160 -9.82 -2.97 2.75
N ARG A 161 -10.46 -1.79 2.74
CA ARG A 161 -11.84 -1.67 2.25
C ARG A 161 -11.94 -2.04 0.77
N GLY A 162 -11.03 -1.54 -0.07
CA GLY A 162 -11.01 -1.88 -1.50
C GLY A 162 -10.77 -3.38 -1.75
N LEU A 163 -9.87 -3.98 -0.98
CA LEU A 163 -9.56 -5.41 -1.06
C LEU A 163 -10.75 -6.28 -0.64
N ASN A 164 -11.39 -5.96 0.49
CA ASN A 164 -12.57 -6.69 0.96
C ASN A 164 -13.73 -6.57 -0.04
N GLN A 165 -13.97 -5.37 -0.59
CA GLN A 165 -14.97 -5.18 -1.64
C GLN A 165 -14.68 -6.04 -2.87
N ALA A 166 -13.43 -6.06 -3.34
CA ALA A 166 -13.05 -6.88 -4.49
C ALA A 166 -13.28 -8.38 -4.23
N LEU A 167 -12.93 -8.88 -3.03
CA LEU A 167 -13.17 -10.26 -2.62
C LEU A 167 -14.67 -10.58 -2.53
N GLU A 168 -15.48 -9.71 -1.92
CA GLU A 168 -16.93 -9.87 -1.82
C GLU A 168 -17.60 -9.93 -3.21
N HIS A 169 -17.19 -9.04 -4.13
CA HIS A 169 -17.67 -9.05 -5.50
C HIS A 169 -17.26 -10.34 -6.24
N LEU A 170 -16.01 -10.79 -6.07
CA LEU A 170 -15.52 -12.02 -6.67
C LEU A 170 -16.31 -13.24 -6.16
N ALA A 171 -16.55 -13.32 -4.85
CA ALA A 171 -17.35 -14.37 -4.25
C ALA A 171 -18.79 -14.37 -4.78
N THR A 172 -19.40 -13.19 -4.89
CA THR A 172 -20.77 -13.03 -5.40
C THR A 172 -20.91 -13.54 -6.83
N ILE A 173 -19.99 -13.15 -7.73
CA ILE A 173 -20.01 -13.57 -9.14
C ILE A 173 -19.85 -15.10 -9.24
N ARG A 174 -18.93 -15.68 -8.46
CA ARG A 174 -18.71 -17.13 -8.45
C ARG A 174 -19.92 -17.90 -7.94
N GLN A 175 -20.60 -17.40 -6.91
CA GLN A 175 -21.82 -18.00 -6.38
C GLN A 175 -22.96 -17.94 -7.40
N GLN A 176 -23.13 -16.82 -8.10
CA GLN A 176 -24.11 -16.69 -9.18
C GLN A 176 -23.89 -17.72 -10.27
N ARG A 177 -22.63 -17.96 -10.65
CA ARG A 177 -22.25 -18.98 -11.64
C ARG A 177 -22.57 -20.39 -11.15
N GLN A 178 -22.16 -20.76 -9.93
CA GLN A 178 -22.50 -22.08 -9.36
C GLN A 178 -24.01 -22.33 -9.33
N ASN A 179 -24.81 -21.30 -9.01
CA ASN A 179 -26.27 -21.39 -9.01
C ASN A 179 -26.85 -21.50 -10.44
N GLN A 180 -26.26 -20.84 -11.44
CA GLN A 180 -26.65 -20.97 -12.84
C GLN A 180 -26.34 -22.35 -13.40
N ASP A 181 -25.17 -22.90 -13.08
CA ASP A 181 -24.75 -24.25 -13.49
C ASP A 181 -25.66 -25.32 -12.85
N SER A 182 -26.11 -25.10 -11.61
CA SER A 182 -27.06 -25.98 -10.90
C SER A 182 -28.48 -25.94 -11.50
N MET A 183 -28.95 -24.77 -11.92
CA MET A 183 -30.25 -24.62 -12.62
C MET A 183 -30.26 -25.23 -14.02
N GLY A 184 -29.12 -25.28 -14.71
CA GLY A 184 -28.97 -25.93 -16.02
C GLY A 184 -29.12 -27.46 -15.99
N SER A 185 -29.11 -28.08 -14.81
CA SER A 185 -29.27 -29.53 -14.64
C SER A 185 -30.73 -30.00 -14.63
N TYR A 186 -31.72 -29.11 -14.50
CA TYR A 186 -33.12 -29.47 -14.68
C TYR A 186 -33.45 -29.52 -16.17
N GLY A 187 -33.17 -30.67 -16.77
CA GLY A 187 -33.41 -30.94 -18.17
C GLY A 187 -34.83 -30.56 -18.59
N TYR A 188 -34.94 -29.77 -19.64
CA TYR A 188 -36.17 -29.57 -20.40
C TYR A 188 -36.64 -30.95 -20.90
N LYS A 189 -37.51 -31.62 -20.14
CA LYS A 189 -38.36 -32.67 -20.70
C LYS A 189 -39.30 -31.97 -21.67
N THR A 190 -38.92 -31.96 -22.95
CA THR A 190 -39.84 -31.68 -24.05
C THR A 190 -41.03 -32.61 -23.91
N VAL A 191 -42.14 -32.09 -23.40
CA VAL A 191 -43.45 -32.75 -23.43
C VAL A 191 -43.83 -32.83 -24.90
N GLN A 192 -43.62 -33.99 -25.52
CA GLN A 192 -44.19 -34.26 -26.83
C GLN A 192 -45.71 -34.29 -26.67
N LEU A 193 -46.36 -33.26 -27.20
CA LEU A 193 -47.80 -33.24 -27.42
C LEU A 193 -48.11 -34.29 -28.49
N VAL A 194 -48.59 -35.45 -28.05
CA VAL A 194 -49.19 -36.47 -28.92
C VAL A 194 -50.49 -35.88 -29.45
N LYS A 195 -50.61 -35.83 -30.78
CA LYS A 195 -51.84 -35.48 -31.51
C LYS A 195 -52.82 -36.64 -31.52
#